data_AF-L0RC63-F1
#
_entry.id   AF-L0RC63-F1
#
_cell.length_a   1.000
_cell.length_b   1.000
_cell.length_c   1.000
_cell.angle_alpha   90.00
_cell.angle_beta   90.00
_cell.angle_gamma   90.00
#
_symmetry.space_group_name_H-M   'P 1'
#
loop_
_entity.id
_entity.type
_entity.pdbx_description
1 polymer ?
#
loop_
_entity_poly.entity_id
_entity_poly.type
_entity_poly.pdbx_seq_one_letter_code
_entity_poly.pdbx_strand_id
1 'polypeptide(L)'
;MKYICRKILSLTLILIFVLASSILHAEMKITLKDGKVIKVPVSEKQIESIDFGKGTDQKKVFSEKKIRVQSAKYGNVSFELGNKLGYKQYFCNAKEAIVLKCDGKKLCKIIVGSQICGDPYPGKGKYLYVEYTCGDKMKRAKNTQTEVMVLKCK
;
A
#
# COMPACT_ATOMS: atom_id res chain seq x y z
N MET A 1 20.48 -52.21 47.53
CA MET A 1 19.48 -52.00 46.46
C MET A 1 18.46 -50.88 46.71
N LYS A 2 18.10 -50.52 47.95
CA LYS A 2 17.07 -49.47 48.24
C LYS A 2 17.48 -48.03 47.91
N TYR A 3 18.77 -47.69 47.93
CA TYR A 3 19.28 -46.33 47.68
C TYR A 3 19.22 -45.90 46.20
N ILE A 4 19.39 -46.85 45.27
CA ILE A 4 19.41 -46.58 43.82
C ILE A 4 18.00 -46.26 43.31
N CYS A 5 16.97 -46.94 43.82
CA CYS A 5 15.56 -46.71 43.45
C CYS A 5 15.04 -45.33 43.91
N ARG A 6 15.48 -44.84 45.08
CA ARG A 6 15.12 -43.50 45.61
C ARG A 6 15.76 -42.37 44.80
N LYS A 7 17.01 -42.57 44.34
CA LYS A 7 17.73 -41.59 43.51
C LYS A 7 17.17 -41.50 42.10
N ILE A 8 16.81 -42.63 41.49
CA ILE A 8 16.19 -42.65 40.15
C ILE A 8 14.79 -42.02 40.20
N LEU A 9 13.96 -42.36 41.20
CA LEU A 9 12.64 -41.77 41.38
C LEU A 9 12.72 -40.24 41.60
N SER A 10 13.72 -39.79 42.36
CA SER A 10 13.99 -38.36 42.57
C SER A 10 14.47 -37.67 41.28
N LEU A 11 15.38 -38.28 40.51
CA LEU A 11 15.83 -37.70 39.24
C LEU A 11 14.70 -37.64 38.20
N THR A 12 13.85 -38.67 38.12
CA THR A 12 12.71 -38.64 37.21
C THR A 12 11.68 -37.60 37.62
N LEU A 13 11.45 -37.41 38.93
CA LEU A 13 10.55 -36.37 39.43
C LEU A 13 11.10 -34.97 39.11
N ILE A 14 12.41 -34.76 39.31
CA ILE A 14 13.07 -33.49 38.98
C ILE A 14 13.03 -33.25 37.47
N LEU A 15 13.26 -34.27 36.64
CA LEU A 15 13.18 -34.15 35.18
C LEU A 15 11.75 -33.80 34.74
N ILE A 16 10.71 -34.40 35.34
CA ILE A 16 9.31 -34.07 35.09
C ILE A 16 9.01 -32.63 35.54
N PHE A 17 9.50 -32.19 36.70
CA PHE A 17 9.37 -30.80 37.16
C PHE A 17 10.10 -29.79 36.25
N VAL A 18 11.27 -30.15 35.70
CA VAL A 18 12.04 -29.31 34.76
C VAL A 18 11.33 -29.25 33.40
N LEU A 19 10.81 -30.37 32.90
CA LEU A 19 9.99 -30.41 31.68
C LEU A 19 8.67 -29.65 31.84
N ALA A 20 8.04 -29.70 33.02
CA ALA A 20 6.80 -28.98 33.33
C ALA A 20 7.01 -27.46 33.53
N SER A 21 8.17 -27.03 34.04
CA SER A 21 8.49 -25.61 34.25
C SER A 21 8.93 -24.87 32.97
N SER A 22 9.23 -25.60 31.90
CA SER A 22 9.66 -25.07 30.59
C SER A 22 8.55 -24.35 29.78
N ILE A 23 7.34 -24.14 30.33
CA ILE A 23 6.18 -23.64 29.56
C ILE A 23 5.60 -22.33 30.15
N LEU A 24 6.31 -21.58 31.00
CA LEU A 24 5.90 -20.21 31.38
C LEU A 24 5.95 -19.27 30.15
N HIS A 25 4.88 -19.28 29.35
CA HIS A 25 4.65 -18.31 28.30
C HIS A 25 4.03 -17.07 28.94
N ALA A 26 4.73 -15.92 28.88
CA ALA A 26 4.10 -14.64 29.15
C ALA A 26 3.13 -14.31 28.00
N GLU A 27 1.89 -13.94 28.32
CA GLU A 27 0.94 -13.38 27.35
C GLU A 27 0.71 -11.91 27.65
N MET A 28 0.86 -11.04 26.64
CA MET A 28 0.48 -9.63 26.74
C MET A 28 -1.03 -9.50 26.47
N LYS A 29 -1.75 -8.76 27.32
CA LYS A 29 -3.19 -8.52 27.17
C LYS A 29 -3.45 -7.06 26.81
N ILE A 30 -4.08 -6.83 25.67
CA ILE A 30 -4.52 -5.49 25.25
C ILE A 30 -6.04 -5.45 25.38
N THR A 31 -6.55 -4.53 26.20
CA THR A 31 -7.98 -4.25 26.36
C THR A 31 -8.41 -3.09 25.46
N LEU A 32 -9.38 -3.32 24.57
CA LEU A 32 -9.99 -2.27 23.76
C LEU A 32 -11.09 -1.54 24.54
N LYS A 33 -11.47 -0.34 24.08
CA LYS A 33 -12.52 0.50 24.67
C LYS A 33 -13.87 -0.19 24.80
N ASP A 34 -14.15 -1.16 23.92
CA ASP A 34 -15.38 -1.95 23.92
C ASP A 34 -15.28 -3.21 24.81
N GLY A 35 -14.25 -3.31 25.67
CA GLY A 35 -14.06 -4.40 26.65
C GLY A 35 -13.43 -5.68 26.10
N LYS A 36 -13.18 -5.76 24.78
CA LYS A 36 -12.55 -6.92 24.15
C LYS A 36 -11.07 -7.03 24.55
N VAL A 37 -10.62 -8.23 24.92
CA VAL A 37 -9.22 -8.51 25.31
C VAL A 37 -8.52 -9.31 24.24
N ILE A 38 -7.46 -8.75 23.65
CA ILE A 38 -6.55 -9.46 22.75
C ILE A 38 -5.40 -10.03 23.58
N LYS A 39 -5.22 -11.35 23.55
CA LYS A 39 -4.09 -12.04 24.16
C LYS A 39 -3.05 -12.31 23.08
N VAL A 40 -1.83 -11.81 23.25
CA VAL A 40 -0.74 -12.04 22.32
C VAL A 40 0.34 -12.87 23.02
N PRO A 41 0.63 -14.10 22.56
CA PRO A 41 1.72 -14.89 23.11
C PRO A 41 3.06 -14.24 22.76
N VAL A 42 3.97 -14.13 23.74
CA VAL A 42 5.28 -13.45 23.57
C VAL A 42 6.34 -14.37 22.92
N SER A 43 6.02 -15.64 22.63
CA SER A 43 6.99 -16.54 21.99
C SER A 43 7.10 -16.27 20.49
N GLU A 44 8.33 -16.04 20.04
CA GLU A 44 8.71 -15.68 18.65
C GLU A 44 8.27 -16.74 17.60
N LYS A 45 7.93 -17.96 18.05
CA LYS A 45 7.57 -19.10 17.19
C LYS A 45 6.08 -19.20 16.85
N GLN A 46 5.21 -18.36 17.43
CA GLN A 46 3.76 -18.41 17.22
C GLN A 46 3.15 -17.10 16.69
N ILE A 47 3.96 -16.19 16.15
CA ILE A 47 3.42 -15.01 15.45
C ILE A 47 2.85 -15.46 14.10
N GLU A 48 1.64 -16.00 14.10
CA GLU A 48 0.75 -15.84 12.96
C GLU A 48 0.30 -14.38 12.98
N SER A 49 0.66 -13.66 11.94
CA SER A 49 0.39 -12.23 11.74
C SER A 49 -1.00 -11.81 12.22
N ILE A 50 -1.06 -10.78 13.06
CA ILE A 50 -2.33 -10.16 13.45
C ILE A 50 -2.83 -9.34 12.26
N ASP A 51 -3.68 -9.95 11.44
CA ASP A 51 -4.32 -9.27 10.32
C ASP A 51 -5.47 -8.41 10.86
N PHE A 52 -5.20 -7.12 11.03
CA PHE A 52 -6.25 -6.13 11.28
C PHE A 52 -7.10 -5.99 10.01
N GLY A 53 -8.27 -6.63 10.02
CA GLY A 53 -9.48 -6.22 9.32
C GLY A 53 -9.36 -5.97 7.81
N LYS A 54 -10.02 -6.83 7.02
CA LYS A 54 -10.42 -6.61 5.62
C LYS A 54 -10.90 -5.17 5.35
N GLY A 55 -9.97 -4.28 5.01
CA GLY A 55 -10.13 -3.35 3.91
C GLY A 55 -9.52 -4.05 2.70
N THR A 56 -10.31 -4.29 1.66
CA THR A 56 -9.83 -4.86 0.40
C THR A 56 -8.97 -3.83 -0.33
N ASP A 57 -7.78 -3.57 0.18
CA ASP A 57 -6.71 -2.94 -0.56
C ASP A 57 -5.50 -3.84 -0.36
N GLN A 58 -5.50 -4.96 -1.09
CA GLN A 58 -4.26 -5.69 -1.32
C GLN A 58 -3.30 -4.68 -1.95
N LYS A 59 -2.45 -4.05 -1.14
CA LYS A 59 -1.42 -3.12 -1.60
C LYS A 59 -0.53 -3.91 -2.56
N LYS A 60 -0.86 -3.84 -3.85
CA LYS A 60 -0.24 -4.65 -4.89
C LYS A 60 1.25 -4.34 -4.85
N VAL A 61 2.03 -5.29 -4.34
CA VAL A 61 3.47 -5.12 -4.14
C VAL A 61 4.09 -5.23 -5.53
N PHE A 62 4.31 -4.08 -6.14
CA PHE A 62 5.03 -3.98 -7.39
C PHE A 62 6.53 -3.94 -7.10
N SER A 63 7.32 -4.69 -7.87
CA SER A 63 8.78 -4.57 -7.81
C SER A 63 9.22 -3.14 -8.10
N GLU A 64 10.37 -2.73 -7.57
CA GLU A 64 10.91 -1.36 -7.67
C GLU A 64 11.05 -0.84 -9.12
N LYS A 65 11.11 -1.73 -10.10
CA LYS A 65 11.24 -1.39 -11.52
C LYS A 65 9.90 -1.18 -12.24
N LYS A 66 8.78 -1.12 -11.52
CA LYS A 66 7.44 -0.99 -12.10
C LYS A 66 6.83 0.38 -11.77
N ILE A 67 6.01 0.87 -12.70
CA ILE A 67 5.26 2.13 -12.58
C ILE A 67 4.20 1.97 -11.49
N ARG A 68 4.10 2.99 -10.63
CA ARG A 68 2.99 3.16 -9.67
C ARG A 68 2.48 4.59 -9.74
N VAL A 69 1.30 4.78 -10.31
CA VAL A 69 0.71 6.10 -10.55
C VAL A 69 0.24 6.71 -9.23
N GLN A 70 0.70 7.92 -8.95
CA GLN A 70 0.38 8.66 -7.72
C GLN A 70 -0.75 9.65 -7.94
N SER A 71 -0.69 10.38 -9.06
CA SER A 71 -1.71 11.34 -9.47
C SER A 71 -1.78 11.42 -11.00
N ALA A 72 -2.97 11.70 -11.54
CA ALA A 72 -3.11 12.08 -12.93
C ALA A 72 -4.27 13.07 -13.11
N LYS A 73 -4.02 14.14 -13.88
CA LYS A 73 -5.01 15.18 -14.19
C LYS A 73 -4.96 15.50 -15.67
N TYR A 74 -6.11 15.58 -16.31
CA TYR A 74 -6.22 15.98 -17.71
C TYR A 74 -7.02 17.28 -17.79
N GLY A 75 -6.51 18.29 -18.50
CA GLY A 75 -7.17 19.59 -18.55
C GLY A 75 -6.26 20.76 -18.87
N ASN A 76 -6.76 21.97 -18.62
CA ASN A 76 -6.00 23.20 -18.76
C ASN A 76 -6.51 24.29 -17.80
N VAL A 77 -5.78 25.40 -17.74
CA VAL A 77 -6.18 26.61 -17.00
C VAL A 77 -6.53 27.72 -17.99
N SER A 78 -7.46 28.58 -17.60
CA SER A 78 -7.74 29.83 -18.31
C SER A 78 -7.65 31.00 -17.34
N PHE A 79 -7.19 32.13 -17.84
CA PHE A 79 -7.37 33.40 -17.16
C PHE A 79 -8.75 33.94 -17.51
N GLU A 80 -9.56 34.29 -16.51
CA GLU A 80 -10.91 34.84 -16.71
C GLU A 80 -11.04 36.21 -16.03
N LEU A 81 -11.57 37.18 -16.79
CA LEU A 81 -11.85 38.54 -16.34
C LEU A 81 -13.34 38.63 -15.99
N GLY A 82 -13.66 38.44 -14.71
CA GLY A 82 -14.99 38.67 -14.13
C GLY A 82 -14.91 39.49 -12.84
N ASN A 83 -15.93 39.41 -11.97
CA ASN A 83 -15.96 40.12 -10.67
C ASN A 83 -14.84 39.73 -9.69
N LYS A 84 -14.05 38.71 -10.00
CA LYS A 84 -12.76 38.38 -9.37
C LYS A 84 -11.75 38.08 -10.48
N LEU A 85 -10.61 38.78 -10.47
CA LEU A 85 -9.46 38.43 -11.32
C LEU A 85 -8.91 37.07 -10.87
N GLY A 86 -8.76 36.11 -11.79
CA GLY A 86 -8.15 34.83 -11.42
C GLY A 86 -8.01 33.80 -12.52
N TYR A 87 -7.17 32.79 -12.25
CA TYR A 87 -7.07 31.59 -13.05
C TYR A 87 -8.15 30.59 -12.67
N LYS A 88 -8.94 30.17 -13.65
CA LYS A 88 -9.89 29.06 -13.50
C LYS A 88 -9.27 27.77 -14.02
N GLN A 89 -9.44 26.71 -13.25
CA GLN A 89 -8.88 25.40 -13.54
C GLN A 89 -9.96 24.47 -14.11
N TYR A 90 -9.68 23.85 -15.26
CA TYR A 90 -10.58 22.95 -15.95
C TYR A 90 -9.91 21.59 -16.10
N PHE A 91 -10.04 20.73 -15.07
CA PHE A 91 -9.41 19.41 -15.04
C PHE A 91 -10.39 18.30 -14.66
N CYS A 92 -10.24 17.13 -15.29
CA CYS A 92 -10.82 15.88 -14.80
C CYS A 92 -9.75 15.04 -14.09
N ASN A 93 -10.20 14.23 -13.12
CA ASN A 93 -9.34 13.26 -12.44
C ASN A 93 -9.11 12.07 -13.37
N ALA A 94 -7.86 11.88 -13.78
CA ALA A 94 -7.46 10.81 -14.68
C ALA A 94 -6.83 9.62 -13.95
N LYS A 95 -6.67 9.69 -12.61
CA LYS A 95 -5.84 8.74 -11.86
C LYS A 95 -6.26 7.29 -12.10
N GLU A 96 -7.54 6.98 -11.95
CA GLU A 96 -8.05 5.61 -12.08
C GLU A 96 -7.80 5.03 -13.47
N ALA A 97 -8.11 5.78 -14.52
CA ALA A 97 -7.87 5.36 -15.90
C ALA A 97 -6.37 5.11 -16.19
N ILE A 98 -5.49 5.94 -15.64
CA ILE A 98 -4.04 5.79 -15.82
C ILE A 98 -3.48 4.65 -14.96
N VAL A 99 -3.97 4.44 -13.74
CA VAL A 99 -3.64 3.29 -12.87
C VAL A 99 -3.99 1.99 -13.58
N LEU A 100 -5.25 1.84 -14.03
CA LEU A 100 -5.72 0.65 -14.76
C LEU A 100 -4.84 0.34 -15.98
N LYS A 101 -4.39 1.39 -16.67
CA LYS A 101 -3.58 1.25 -17.88
C LYS A 101 -2.10 0.97 -17.62
N CYS A 102 -1.50 1.53 -16.57
CA CYS A 102 -0.05 1.62 -16.45
C CYS A 102 0.55 0.94 -15.21
N ASP A 103 -0.20 0.76 -14.13
CA ASP A 103 0.37 0.23 -12.89
C ASP A 103 0.93 -1.19 -13.09
N GLY A 104 2.12 -1.42 -12.53
CA GLY A 104 2.82 -2.69 -12.62
C GLY A 104 3.60 -2.93 -13.93
N LYS A 105 3.54 -1.99 -14.89
CA LYS A 105 4.33 -2.08 -16.14
C LYS A 105 5.67 -1.37 -15.99
N LYS A 106 6.68 -1.78 -16.76
CA LYS A 106 7.97 -1.05 -16.87
C LYS A 106 7.88 0.12 -17.87
N LEU A 107 7.01 -0.02 -18.87
CA LEU A 107 6.76 0.96 -19.92
C LEU A 107 5.25 1.03 -20.19
N CYS A 108 4.70 2.23 -20.26
CA CYS A 108 3.30 2.47 -20.57
C CYS A 108 3.15 3.56 -21.64
N LYS A 109 2.33 3.33 -22.65
CA LYS A 109 1.98 4.33 -23.69
C LYS A 109 0.54 4.79 -23.49
N ILE A 110 0.32 6.09 -23.45
CA ILE A 110 -0.98 6.72 -23.25
C ILE A 110 -1.24 7.65 -24.44
N ILE A 111 -2.30 7.39 -25.21
CA ILE A 111 -2.81 8.38 -26.17
C ILE A 111 -3.52 9.44 -25.34
N VAL A 112 -3.07 10.69 -25.41
CA VAL A 112 -3.60 11.79 -24.60
C VAL A 112 -4.86 12.34 -25.25
N GLY A 113 -5.99 12.32 -24.53
CA GLY A 113 -7.25 12.86 -25.02
C GLY A 113 -8.43 12.64 -24.08
N SER A 114 -9.61 13.06 -24.53
CA SER A 114 -10.85 13.00 -23.77
C SER A 114 -11.32 11.59 -23.42
N GLN A 115 -10.82 10.56 -24.11
CA GLN A 115 -11.06 9.15 -23.77
C GLN A 115 -10.53 8.73 -22.39
N ILE A 116 -9.71 9.57 -21.74
CA ILE A 116 -9.13 9.28 -20.41
C ILE A 116 -10.17 9.49 -19.31
N CYS A 117 -10.82 10.66 -19.28
CA CYS A 117 -11.79 11.04 -18.24
C CYS A 117 -12.85 12.06 -18.70
N GLY A 118 -13.13 12.14 -20.00
CA GLY A 118 -14.01 13.15 -20.61
C GLY A 118 -13.27 14.40 -21.08
N ASP A 119 -14.03 15.38 -21.60
CA ASP A 119 -13.50 16.69 -21.96
C ASP A 119 -13.84 17.74 -20.87
N PRO A 120 -12.89 18.10 -19.99
CA PRO A 120 -13.11 19.08 -18.94
C PRO A 120 -13.09 20.53 -19.44
N TYR A 121 -12.61 20.78 -20.67
CA TYR A 121 -12.56 22.11 -21.25
C TYR A 121 -12.80 22.08 -22.78
N PRO A 122 -14.07 22.01 -23.21
CA PRO A 122 -14.43 21.86 -24.62
C PRO A 122 -13.85 22.97 -25.51
N GLY A 123 -13.38 22.60 -26.69
CA GLY A 123 -12.84 23.54 -27.68
C GLY A 123 -11.47 24.14 -27.33
N LYS A 124 -10.84 23.72 -26.23
CA LYS A 124 -9.51 24.18 -25.81
C LYS A 124 -8.50 23.04 -25.82
N GLY A 125 -7.24 23.38 -26.12
CA GLY A 125 -6.11 22.47 -25.96
C GLY A 125 -5.91 22.11 -24.49
N LYS A 126 -5.67 20.83 -24.22
CA LYS A 126 -5.51 20.28 -22.87
C LYS A 126 -4.23 19.48 -22.75
N TYR A 127 -3.76 19.29 -21.52
CA TYR A 127 -2.58 18.51 -21.21
C TYR A 127 -2.92 17.44 -20.19
N LEU A 128 -2.30 16.27 -20.34
CA LEU A 128 -2.29 15.25 -19.30
C LEU A 128 -1.04 15.44 -18.45
N TYR A 129 -1.23 15.54 -17.13
CA TYR A 129 -0.20 15.57 -16.12
C TYR A 129 -0.26 14.25 -15.35
N VAL A 130 0.86 13.54 -15.25
CA VAL A 130 0.96 12.28 -14.49
C VAL A 130 2.15 12.35 -13.56
N GLU A 131 1.91 12.04 -12.29
CA GLU A 131 2.96 11.77 -11.31
C GLU A 131 2.94 10.28 -10.99
N TYR A 132 4.11 9.63 -11.04
CA TYR A 132 4.25 8.20 -10.83
C TYR A 132 5.60 7.89 -10.19
N THR A 133 5.69 6.76 -9.50
CA THR A 133 6.96 6.28 -8.95
C THR A 133 7.50 5.08 -9.73
N CYS A 134 8.83 4.93 -9.66
CA CYS A 134 9.56 3.72 -9.96
C CYS A 134 10.32 3.33 -8.70
N GLY A 135 9.77 2.41 -7.90
CA GLY A 135 10.24 2.17 -6.54
C GLY A 135 10.03 3.44 -5.72
N ASP A 136 11.11 3.94 -5.11
CA ASP A 136 11.08 5.16 -4.28
C ASP A 136 11.26 6.46 -5.08
N LYS A 137 11.53 6.36 -6.39
CA LYS A 137 11.80 7.53 -7.24
C LYS A 137 10.51 8.11 -7.80
N MET A 138 10.13 9.31 -7.38
CA MET A 138 9.03 10.08 -7.95
C MET A 138 9.41 10.67 -9.31
N LYS A 139 8.50 10.59 -10.29
CA LYS A 139 8.63 11.13 -11.64
C LYS A 139 7.37 11.88 -12.04
N ARG A 140 7.53 12.89 -12.89
CA ARG A 140 6.43 13.69 -13.45
C ARG A 140 6.51 13.67 -14.97
N ALA A 141 5.36 13.59 -15.63
CA ALA A 141 5.23 13.65 -17.08
C ALA A 141 4.08 14.59 -17.47
N LYS A 142 4.27 15.32 -18.57
CA LYS A 142 3.27 16.20 -19.19
C LYS A 142 3.33 16.04 -20.70
N ASN A 143 2.18 15.82 -21.35
CA ASN A 143 2.04 15.84 -22.80
C ASN A 143 0.73 16.52 -23.18
N THR A 144 0.67 17.06 -24.40
CA THR A 144 -0.53 17.71 -24.94
C THR A 144 -1.50 16.68 -25.52
N GLN A 145 -2.77 17.05 -25.62
CA GLN A 145 -3.79 16.28 -26.34
C GLN A 145 -3.33 15.91 -27.74
N THR A 146 -3.74 14.73 -28.21
CA THR A 146 -3.38 14.07 -29.48
C THR A 146 -1.98 13.47 -29.56
N GLU A 147 -1.10 13.76 -28.60
CA GLU A 147 0.21 13.10 -28.50
C GLU A 147 0.16 11.76 -27.76
N VAL A 148 1.22 10.96 -27.95
CA VAL A 148 1.46 9.73 -27.19
C VAL A 148 2.44 10.03 -26.06
N MET A 149 1.95 10.00 -24.81
CA MET A 149 2.77 10.04 -23.61
C MET A 149 3.38 8.65 -23.33
N VAL A 150 4.66 8.61 -22.96
CA VAL A 150 5.36 7.37 -22.59
C VAL A 150 5.90 7.48 -21.15
N LEU A 151 5.39 6.64 -20.25
CA LEU A 151 5.92 6.47 -18.90
C LEU A 151 6.92 5.31 -18.89
N LYS A 152 8.04 5.46 -18.17
CA LYS A 152 9.10 4.43 -18.15
C LYS A 152 9.83 4.35 -16.81
N CYS A 153 9.97 3.13 -16.31
CA CYS A 153 10.91 2.76 -15.25
C CYS A 153 12.13 2.06 -15.88
N LYS A 154 13.32 2.42 -15.39
CA LYS A 154 14.59 1.78 -15.78
C LYS A 154 14.83 0.59 -14.86
#